data_AF-A0A2P6ARA6-F1
#
_entry.id   AF-A0A2P6ARA6-F1
#
_cell.length_a   1.000
_cell.length_b   1.000
_cell.length_c   1.000
_cell.angle_alpha   90.00
_cell.angle_beta   90.00
_cell.angle_gamma   90.00
#
_symmetry.space_group_name_H-M   'P 1'
#
loop_
_entity.id
_entity.type
_entity.pdbx_description
1 polymer ?
#
loop_
_entity_poly.entity_id
_entity_poly.type
_entity_poly.pdbx_seq_one_letter_code
_entity_poly.pdbx_strand_id
1 'polypeptide(L)' 'AVTAMADCRCLVLTGAPIHEPVNGHGPFVMNSYDEILQAYEDVKQGRLGRGGVPG' A
#
# COMPACT_ATOMS: atom_id res chain seq x y z
N ALA A 1 -23.56 7.68 -15.54
CA ALA A 1 -24.47 7.17 -14.50
C ALA A 1 -24.18 5.69 -14.30
N VAL A 2 -24.21 5.19 -13.06
CA VAL A 2 -24.05 3.76 -12.76
C VAL A 2 -25.44 3.18 -12.51
N THR A 3 -25.74 2.01 -13.10
CA THR A 3 -27.06 1.36 -13.01
C THR A 3 -26.89 -0.09 -12.58
N ALA A 4 -27.70 -0.54 -11.63
CA ALA A 4 -27.78 -1.94 -11.24
C ALA A 4 -28.98 -2.61 -11.91
N MET A 5 -28.81 -3.85 -12.41
CA MET A 5 -29.87 -4.64 -13.07
C MET A 5 -30.62 -5.56 -12.10
N ALA A 6 -30.13 -5.68 -10.87
CA ALA A 6 -30.69 -6.47 -9.76
C ALA A 6 -30.12 -5.92 -8.44
N ASP A 7 -30.57 -6.47 -7.30
CA ASP A 7 -30.08 -6.09 -5.98
C ASP A 7 -28.55 -6.20 -5.90
N CYS A 8 -27.90 -5.12 -5.47
CA CYS A 8 -26.46 -5.06 -5.34
C CYS A 8 -26.01 -4.24 -4.12
N ARG A 9 -24.81 -4.53 -3.64
CA ARG A 9 -24.08 -3.70 -2.68
C ARG A 9 -22.85 -3.17 -3.39
N CYS A 10 -22.70 -1.86 -3.45
CA CYS A 10 -21.53 -1.22 -4.05
C CYS A 10 -20.84 -0.29 -3.05
N LEU A 11 -19.54 -0.11 -3.24
CA LEU A 11 -18.73 0.87 -2.54
C LEU A 11 -18.02 1.72 -3.59
N VAL A 12 -18.22 3.03 -3.53
CA VAL A 12 -17.52 3.99 -4.38
C VAL A 12 -16.46 4.66 -3.54
N LEU A 13 -15.20 4.47 -3.92
CA LEU A 13 -14.05 5.13 -3.33
C LEU A 13 -13.46 6.12 -4.33
N THR A 14 -13.22 7.34 -3.87
CA THR A 14 -12.61 8.40 -4.68
C THR A 14 -11.46 9.01 -3.90
N GLY A 15 -10.40 9.41 -4.60
CA GLY A 15 -9.24 10.05 -3.99
C GLY A 15 -8.38 10.73 -5.05
N ALA A 16 -7.60 11.73 -4.63
CA ALA A 16 -6.59 12.33 -5.50
C ALA A 16 -5.51 11.30 -5.83
N PRO A 17 -4.93 11.32 -7.05
CA PRO A 17 -3.78 10.47 -7.35
C PRO A 17 -2.63 10.82 -6.41
N ILE A 18 -1.93 9.80 -5.92
CA ILE A 18 -0.83 10.01 -4.96
C ILE A 18 0.41 10.65 -5.60
N HIS A 19 0.55 10.57 -6.93
CA HIS A 19 1.67 11.12 -7.71
C HIS A 19 3.07 10.71 -7.25
N GLU A 20 3.19 9.58 -6.55
CA GLU A 20 4.43 8.99 -6.09
C GLU A 20 4.67 7.62 -6.73
N PRO A 21 5.92 7.17 -6.85
CA PRO A 21 6.22 5.80 -7.26
C PRO A 21 5.57 4.78 -6.33
N VAL A 22 5.08 3.68 -6.90
CA VAL A 22 4.49 2.55 -6.16
C VAL A 22 5.26 1.28 -6.49
N ASN A 23 6.00 0.77 -5.52
CA ASN A 23 6.73 -0.49 -5.59
C ASN A 23 6.13 -1.46 -4.59
N GLY A 24 5.52 -2.54 -5.08
CA GLY A 24 4.87 -3.56 -4.24
C GLY A 24 5.59 -4.91 -4.31
N HIS A 25 5.91 -5.49 -3.16
CA HIS A 25 6.43 -6.85 -3.05
C HIS A 25 5.88 -7.56 -1.83
N GLY A 26 5.12 -8.64 -2.06
CA GLY A 26 4.45 -9.39 -0.99
C GLY A 26 3.56 -8.46 -0.12
N PRO A 27 3.78 -8.39 1.20
CA PRO A 27 2.97 -7.56 2.10
C PRO A 27 3.41 -6.08 2.18
N PHE A 28 4.42 -5.66 1.42
CA PHE A 28 4.98 -4.31 1.49
C PHE A 28 4.70 -3.51 0.22
N VAL A 29 4.34 -2.24 0.40
CA VAL A 29 4.19 -1.23 -0.66
C VAL A 29 4.95 0.00 -0.22
N MET A 30 5.93 0.41 -1.02
CA MET A 30 6.85 1.53 -0.75
C MET A 30 7.09 2.34 -2.03
N ASN A 31 7.90 3.41 -1.97
CA ASN A 31 8.21 4.23 -3.12
C ASN A 31 9.42 3.69 -3.92
N SER A 32 10.36 2.98 -3.29
CA SER A 32 11.51 2.36 -3.96
C SER A 32 11.71 0.87 -3.62
N TYR A 33 12.54 0.17 -4.41
CA TYR A 33 12.89 -1.23 -4.13
C TYR A 33 13.81 -1.37 -2.90
N ASP A 34 14.67 -0.39 -2.64
CA ASP A 34 15.54 -0.39 -1.46
C ASP A 34 14.71 -0.30 -0.15
N GLU A 35 13.65 0.51 -0.15
CA GLU A 35 12.68 0.56 0.97
C GLU A 35 11.96 -0.78 1.18
N ILE A 36 11.66 -1.51 0.10
CA ILE A 36 11.10 -2.86 0.20
C ILE A 36 12.09 -3.81 0.90
N LEU A 37 13.37 -3.79 0.49
CA LEU A 37 14.42 -4.61 1.11
C LEU A 37 14.59 -4.27 2.60
N GLN A 38 14.58 -2.98 2.95
CA GLN A 38 14.64 -2.52 4.32
C GLN A 38 13.43 -3.00 5.14
N ALA A 39 12.22 -2.94 4.58
CA ALA A 39 11.01 -3.43 5.24
C ALA A 39 11.10 -4.93 5.56
N TYR A 40 11.65 -5.74 4.66
CA TYR A 40 11.91 -7.16 4.93
C TYR A 40 12.91 -7.36 6.08
N GLU A 41 13.99 -6.59 6.11
CA GLU A 41 14.97 -6.66 7.21
C GLU A 41 14.36 -6.25 8.55
N ASP A 42 13.50 -5.24 8.56
CA ASP A 42 12.83 -4.81 9.80
C ASP A 42 11.80 -5.83 10.30
N VAL A 43 11.15 -6.59 9.42
CA VAL A 43 10.34 -7.75 9.83
C VAL A 43 11.21 -8.80 10.49
N LYS A 44 12.31 -9.20 9.82
CA LYS A 44 13.22 -10.25 10.30
C LYS A 44 13.79 -9.90 11.67
N GLN A 45 14.02 -8.63 11.92
CA GLN A 45 14.63 -8.13 13.16
C GLN A 45 13.57 -7.68 14.19
N GLY A 46 12.28 -7.90 13.93
CA GLY A 46 11.19 -7.56 14.85
C GLY A 46 11.04 -6.06 15.11
N ARG A 47 11.48 -5.23 14.16
CA ARG A 47 11.51 -3.76 14.26
C ARG A 47 10.35 -3.05 13.58
N LEU A 48 9.54 -3.78 12.79
CA LEU A 48 8.32 -3.23 12.20
C LEU A 48 7.48 -2.50 13.27
N GLY A 49 7.32 -1.18 13.11
CA GLY A 49 6.54 -0.32 14.00
C GLY A 49 7.31 0.34 15.17
N ARG A 50 8.62 0.09 15.34
CA ARG A 50 9.42 0.72 16.43
C ARG A 50 10.26 1.93 16.01
N GLY A 51 10.43 2.18 14.71
CA GLY A 51 11.12 3.36 14.19
C GLY A 51 10.88 3.39 12.69
N GLY A 52 10.22 4.45 12.23
CA GLY A 52 9.54 4.52 10.93
C GLY A 52 10.37 4.10 9.73
N VAL A 53 9.67 3.65 8.71
CA VAL A 53 10.17 3.57 7.34
C VAL A 53 10.78 4.94 7.01
N PRO A 54 12.09 5.05 6.71
CA PRO A 54 12.61 6.28 6.14
C PRO A 54 11.95 6.44 4.78
N GLY A 55 11.21 7.54 4.61
CA GLY A 55 10.83 8.04 3.29
C GLY A 55 11.97 8.85 2.68
#